data_AF-A0A252BMV9-F1
#
_entry.id   AF-A0A252BMV9-F1
#
_cell.length_a   1.000
_cell.length_b   1.000
_cell.length_c   1.000
_cell.angle_alpha   90.00
_cell.angle_beta   90.00
_cell.angle_gamma   90.00
#
_symmetry.space_group_name_H-M   'P 1'
#
loop_
_entity.id
_entity.type
_entity.pdbx_description
1 polymer ?
#
loop_
_entity_poly.entity_id
_entity_poly.type
_entity_poly.pdbx_seq_one_letter_code
_entity_poly.pdbx_strand_id
1 'polypeptide(L)'
;MGVDKQTGSANWSVRFSIPGQGQIRKSLGTRDRQKAEKLAQRFYYESLLKAESGLNVRAKSISRIIQDYITYMEARVAQGMMIAEVARQNTSTLTRYVDGIFGSQNPNFISNKTVEAYLSWRSDYWISGPEKDTHFITYERNGKTITSPITQKSECALLLRR
;
A
#
# COMPACT_ATOMS: atom_id res chain seq x y z
N MET A 1 -27.04 -15.50 1.80
CA MET A 1 -26.27 -14.43 2.48
C MET A 1 -27.13 -13.90 3.62
N GLY A 2 -26.61 -13.86 4.85
CA GLY A 2 -27.37 -13.43 6.03
C GLY A 2 -26.54 -12.52 6.93
N VAL A 3 -27.20 -11.83 7.85
CA VAL A 3 -26.53 -11.02 8.89
C VAL A 3 -26.47 -11.78 10.20
N ASP A 4 -25.33 -11.73 10.87
CA ASP A 4 -25.06 -12.41 12.14
C ASP A 4 -24.58 -11.43 13.21
N LYS A 5 -24.89 -11.70 14.48
CA LYS A 5 -24.31 -11.00 15.62
C LYS A 5 -23.23 -11.87 16.25
N GLN A 6 -22.05 -11.28 16.47
CA GLN A 6 -20.96 -11.93 17.18
C GLN A 6 -21.20 -11.81 18.69
N THR A 7 -20.85 -12.84 19.46
CA THR A 7 -20.88 -12.82 20.92
C THR A 7 -20.06 -11.64 21.43
N GLY A 8 -20.69 -10.72 22.17
CA GLY A 8 -20.04 -9.52 22.71
C GLY A 8 -20.03 -8.28 21.80
N SER A 9 -20.46 -8.37 20.54
CA SER A 9 -20.59 -7.20 19.65
C SER A 9 -22.04 -6.73 19.56
N ALA A 10 -22.28 -5.45 19.79
CA ALA A 10 -23.60 -4.85 19.58
C ALA A 10 -23.97 -4.74 18.08
N ASN A 11 -22.97 -4.74 17.20
CA ASN A 11 -23.14 -4.49 15.77
C ASN A 11 -23.33 -5.80 14.99
N TRP A 12 -24.24 -5.76 14.01
CA TRP A 12 -24.43 -6.81 13.02
C TRP A 12 -23.22 -6.93 12.10
N SER A 13 -22.94 -8.15 11.66
CA SER A 13 -21.92 -8.51 10.67
C SER A 13 -22.57 -9.23 9.50
N VAL A 14 -21.84 -9.32 8.39
CA VAL A 14 -22.21 -10.16 7.24
C VAL A 14 -21.06 -11.12 6.92
N ARG A 15 -21.43 -12.32 6.49
CA ARG A 15 -20.53 -13.33 5.93
C ARG A 15 -21.09 -13.89 4.62
N PHE A 16 -20.28 -13.94 3.59
CA PHE A 16 -20.57 -14.61 2.32
C PHE A 16 -19.28 -15.04 1.62
N SER A 17 -19.40 -15.85 0.57
CA SER A 17 -18.28 -16.25 -0.27
C SER A 17 -18.54 -15.79 -1.70
N ILE A 18 -17.49 -15.38 -2.39
CA ILE A 18 -17.52 -15.09 -3.84
C ILE A 18 -16.57 -16.07 -4.53
N PRO A 19 -16.98 -16.72 -5.63
CA PRO A 19 -16.11 -17.62 -6.39
C PRO A 19 -14.76 -16.95 -6.74
N GLY A 20 -13.65 -17.64 -6.48
CA GLY A 20 -12.29 -17.13 -6.74
C GLY A 20 -11.77 -16.07 -5.76
N GLN A 21 -12.60 -15.53 -4.86
CA GLN A 21 -12.21 -14.50 -3.87
C GLN A 21 -12.26 -15.01 -2.41
N GLY A 22 -12.79 -16.22 -2.21
CA GLY A 22 -12.91 -16.85 -0.90
C GLY A 22 -14.03 -16.28 -0.04
N GLN A 23 -13.96 -16.53 1.28
CA GLN A 23 -14.96 -16.07 2.24
C GLN A 23 -14.65 -14.66 2.73
N ILE A 24 -15.65 -13.78 2.69
CA ILE A 24 -15.60 -12.38 3.11
C ILE A 24 -16.46 -12.18 4.37
N ARG A 25 -15.92 -11.45 5.33
CA ARG A 25 -16.59 -11.04 6.58
C ARG A 25 -16.42 -9.54 6.76
N LYS A 26 -17.50 -8.84 7.12
CA LYS A 26 -17.47 -7.40 7.41
C LYS A 26 -18.46 -7.05 8.52
N SER A 27 -18.04 -6.19 9.45
CA SER A 27 -18.96 -5.56 10.40
C SER A 27 -19.77 -4.47 9.70
N LEU A 28 -21.08 -4.43 9.91
CA LEU A 28 -21.99 -3.48 9.29
C LEU A 28 -22.13 -2.19 10.10
N GLY A 29 -21.54 -2.13 11.30
CA GLY A 29 -21.48 -0.93 12.13
C GLY A 29 -22.82 -0.43 12.65
N THR A 30 -23.87 -1.27 12.64
CA THR A 30 -25.21 -0.90 13.09
C THR A 30 -25.78 -1.96 14.02
N ARG A 31 -26.57 -1.52 15.02
CA ARG A 31 -27.33 -2.39 15.94
C ARG A 31 -28.72 -2.74 15.40
N ASP A 32 -29.24 -1.90 14.49
CA ASP A 32 -30.51 -2.10 13.79
C ASP A 32 -30.36 -3.16 12.70
N ARG A 33 -31.19 -4.21 12.79
CA ARG A 33 -31.19 -5.35 11.89
C ARG A 33 -31.66 -4.98 10.48
N GLN A 34 -32.71 -4.18 10.32
CA GLN A 34 -33.22 -3.84 9.00
C GLN A 34 -32.21 -3.00 8.22
N LYS A 35 -31.58 -2.03 8.91
CA LYS A 35 -30.46 -1.28 8.35
C LYS A 35 -29.27 -2.18 8.02
N ALA A 36 -28.98 -3.17 8.87
CA ALA A 36 -27.92 -4.14 8.62
C ALA A 36 -28.17 -4.96 7.35
N GLU A 37 -29.39 -5.47 7.15
CA GLU A 37 -29.76 -6.25 5.97
C GLU A 37 -29.56 -5.46 4.67
N LYS A 38 -30.00 -4.19 4.64
CA LYS A 38 -29.76 -3.28 3.49
C LYS A 38 -28.28 -3.04 3.23
N LEU A 39 -27.49 -2.74 4.28
CA LEU A 39 -26.04 -2.53 4.17
C LEU A 39 -25.31 -3.79 3.70
N ALA A 40 -25.76 -4.95 4.17
CA ALA A 40 -25.22 -6.24 3.78
C ALA A 40 -25.48 -6.47 2.29
N GLN A 41 -26.71 -6.29 1.82
CA GLN A 41 -27.06 -6.50 0.40
C GLN A 41 -26.21 -5.59 -0.50
N ARG A 42 -26.14 -4.30 -0.16
CA ARG A 42 -25.28 -3.35 -0.87
C ARG A 42 -23.83 -3.83 -0.95
N PHE A 43 -23.26 -4.24 0.19
CA PHE A 43 -21.88 -4.71 0.24
C PHE A 43 -21.65 -5.99 -0.57
N TYR A 44 -22.63 -6.90 -0.62
CA TYR A 44 -22.56 -8.10 -1.45
C TYR A 44 -22.55 -7.76 -2.95
N TYR A 45 -23.47 -6.92 -3.43
CA TYR A 45 -23.50 -6.51 -4.83
C TYR A 45 -22.25 -5.73 -5.24
N GLU A 46 -21.77 -4.79 -4.42
CA GLU A 46 -20.51 -4.09 -4.67
C GLU A 46 -19.33 -5.07 -4.75
N SER A 47 -19.33 -6.11 -3.94
CA SER A 47 -18.29 -7.15 -3.94
C SER A 47 -18.38 -8.04 -5.17
N LEU A 48 -19.59 -8.40 -5.60
CA LEU A 48 -19.83 -9.20 -6.80
C LEU A 48 -19.35 -8.45 -8.06
N LEU A 49 -19.76 -7.19 -8.22
CA LEU A 49 -19.38 -6.35 -9.36
C LEU A 49 -17.85 -6.17 -9.47
N LYS A 50 -17.17 -6.02 -8.32
CA LYS A 50 -15.70 -5.97 -8.29
C LYS A 50 -15.08 -7.26 -8.80
N ALA A 51 -15.56 -8.41 -8.32
CA ALA A 51 -15.06 -9.71 -8.74
C ALA A 51 -15.29 -9.95 -10.23
N GLU A 52 -16.47 -9.61 -10.75
CA GLU A 52 -16.81 -9.69 -12.18
C GLU A 52 -15.91 -8.78 -13.04
N SER A 53 -15.53 -7.61 -12.52
CA SER A 53 -14.60 -6.69 -13.19
C SER A 53 -13.13 -7.09 -13.05
N GLY A 54 -12.82 -8.27 -12.49
CA GLY A 54 -11.44 -8.72 -12.24
C GLY A 54 -10.72 -7.94 -11.13
N LEU A 55 -11.43 -7.09 -10.38
CA LEU A 55 -10.87 -6.35 -9.25
C LEU A 55 -10.90 -7.19 -7.98
N ASN A 56 -9.86 -7.05 -7.15
CA ASN A 56 -9.83 -7.71 -5.86
C ASN A 56 -10.93 -7.16 -4.95
N VAL A 57 -11.78 -8.04 -4.42
CA VAL A 57 -12.88 -7.65 -3.54
C VAL A 57 -12.36 -7.09 -2.22
N ARG A 58 -11.25 -7.67 -1.73
CA ARG A 58 -10.45 -7.12 -0.65
C ARG A 58 -9.31 -6.32 -1.25
N ALA A 59 -9.33 -5.01 -1.02
CA ALA A 59 -8.17 -4.20 -1.35
C ALA A 59 -6.97 -4.68 -0.51
N LYS A 60 -5.85 -4.94 -1.20
CA LYS A 60 -4.56 -5.17 -0.53
C LYS A 60 -4.11 -3.87 0.14
N SER A 61 -3.36 -4.00 1.23
CA SER A 61 -2.63 -2.84 1.76
C SER A 61 -1.56 -2.42 0.75
N ILE A 62 -1.13 -1.17 0.84
CA ILE A 62 -0.08 -0.64 -0.05
C ILE A 62 1.23 -1.38 0.17
N SER A 63 1.60 -1.74 1.41
CA SER A 63 2.77 -2.60 1.68
C SER A 63 2.72 -3.89 0.89
N ARG A 64 1.56 -4.54 0.84
CA ARG A 64 1.43 -5.82 0.14
C ARG A 64 1.55 -5.64 -1.37
N ILE A 65 1.02 -4.55 -1.91
CA ILE A 65 1.16 -4.21 -3.34
C ILE A 65 2.62 -3.92 -3.67
N ILE A 66 3.32 -3.15 -2.84
CA ILE A 66 4.75 -2.87 -2.99
C ILE A 66 5.56 -4.16 -2.98
N GLN A 67 5.29 -5.07 -2.04
CA GLN A 67 5.99 -6.35 -1.96
C GLN A 67 5.76 -7.20 -3.22
N ASP A 68 4.52 -7.30 -3.70
CA ASP A 68 4.21 -8.03 -4.93
C ASP A 68 4.96 -7.43 -6.14
N TYR A 69 5.09 -6.10 -6.19
CA TYR A 69 5.84 -5.40 -7.24
C TYR A 69 7.36 -5.60 -7.14
N ILE A 70 7.93 -5.60 -5.94
CA ILE A 70 9.35 -5.90 -5.71
C ILE A 70 9.66 -7.33 -6.19
N THR A 71 8.86 -8.31 -5.79
CA THR A 71 9.02 -9.70 -6.23
C THR A 71 8.92 -9.84 -7.76
N TYR A 72 8.03 -9.08 -8.39
CA TYR A 72 7.95 -9.03 -9.85
C TYR A 72 9.23 -8.47 -10.50
N MET A 73 9.80 -7.39 -9.94
CA MET A 73 11.07 -6.83 -10.43
C MET A 73 12.24 -7.81 -10.25
N GLU A 74 12.34 -8.47 -9.09
CA GLU A 74 13.37 -9.48 -8.82
C GLU A 74 13.31 -10.62 -9.84
N ALA A 75 12.11 -11.11 -10.17
CA ALA A 75 11.92 -12.13 -11.20
C ALA A 75 12.37 -11.64 -12.59
N ARG A 76 12.07 -10.39 -12.95
CA ARG A 76 12.50 -9.78 -14.22
C ARG A 76 14.02 -9.63 -14.30
N VAL A 77 14.68 -9.27 -13.20
CA VAL A 77 16.14 -9.21 -13.11
C VAL A 77 16.75 -10.59 -13.30
N ALA A 78 16.20 -11.61 -12.63
CA ALA A 78 16.66 -12.99 -12.77
C ALA A 78 16.52 -13.52 -14.22
N GLN A 79 15.52 -13.04 -14.96
CA GLN A 79 15.30 -13.37 -16.37
C GLN A 79 16.13 -12.52 -17.35
N GLY A 80 16.95 -11.58 -16.86
CA GLY A 80 17.70 -10.64 -17.70
C GLY A 80 16.83 -9.60 -18.43
N MET A 81 15.56 -9.46 -18.04
CA MET A 81 14.60 -8.52 -18.63
C MET A 81 14.61 -7.14 -17.94
N MET A 82 15.37 -6.99 -16.86
CA MET A 82 15.49 -5.75 -16.10
C MET A 82 16.90 -5.61 -15.54
N ILE A 83 17.41 -4.37 -15.50
CA ILE A 83 18.71 -4.04 -14.91
C ILE A 83 18.58 -4.09 -13.38
N ALA A 84 19.46 -4.84 -12.72
CA ALA A 84 19.45 -5.02 -11.26
C ALA A 84 19.50 -3.68 -10.49
N GLU A 85 20.28 -2.72 -10.98
CA GLU A 85 20.38 -1.39 -10.39
C GLU A 85 19.04 -0.64 -10.38
N VAL A 86 18.24 -0.76 -11.45
CA VAL A 86 16.92 -0.14 -11.54
C VAL A 86 15.96 -0.77 -10.52
N ALA A 87 15.97 -2.10 -10.39
CA ALA A 87 15.15 -2.79 -9.39
C ALA A 87 15.53 -2.38 -7.95
N ARG A 88 16.83 -2.24 -7.67
CA ARG A 88 17.36 -1.81 -6.37
C ARG A 88 16.92 -0.37 -6.02
N GLN A 89 17.03 0.56 -6.96
CA GLN A 89 16.61 1.96 -6.76
C GLN A 89 15.10 2.09 -6.53
N ASN A 90 14.29 1.37 -7.31
CA ASN A 90 12.84 1.34 -7.12
C ASN A 90 12.45 0.74 -5.76
N THR A 91 13.07 -0.38 -5.40
CA THR A 91 12.84 -1.04 -4.10
C THR A 91 13.14 -0.09 -2.94
N SER A 92 14.30 0.59 -2.97
CA SER A 92 14.66 1.57 -1.93
C SER A 92 13.67 2.74 -1.87
N THR A 93 13.23 3.26 -3.01
CA THR A 93 12.28 4.38 -3.07
C THR A 93 10.90 3.99 -2.53
N LEU A 94 10.39 2.83 -2.94
CA LEU A 94 9.07 2.34 -2.54
C LEU A 94 9.02 2.00 -1.05
N THR A 95 10.02 1.28 -0.55
CA THR A 95 10.09 0.90 0.87
C THR A 95 10.29 2.10 1.78
N ARG A 96 11.20 3.02 1.42
CA ARG A 96 11.50 4.19 2.25
C ARG A 96 10.36 5.20 2.31
N TYR A 97 9.83 5.60 1.15
CA TYR A 97 8.91 6.74 1.08
C TYR A 97 7.45 6.31 1.05
N VAL A 98 7.12 5.32 0.22
CA VAL A 98 5.72 4.96 -0.01
C VAL A 98 5.21 4.04 1.10
N ASP A 99 5.95 2.98 1.41
CA ASP A 99 5.56 2.03 2.46
C ASP A 99 5.58 2.68 3.85
N GLY A 100 6.60 3.49 4.14
CA GLY A 100 6.72 4.20 5.42
C GLY A 100 5.53 5.12 5.76
N ILE A 101 4.88 5.71 4.76
CA ILE A 101 3.75 6.64 4.95
C ILE A 101 2.40 5.93 4.75
N PHE A 102 2.31 5.11 3.71
CA PHE A 102 1.05 4.57 3.23
C PHE A 102 0.87 3.08 3.48
N GLY A 103 1.87 2.37 3.99
CA GLY A 103 1.93 0.91 3.97
C GLY A 103 0.68 0.20 4.47
N SER A 104 0.16 0.62 5.63
CA SER A 104 -1.05 0.05 6.25
C SER A 104 -2.37 0.52 5.62
N GLN A 105 -2.33 1.55 4.77
CA GLN A 105 -3.52 2.14 4.17
C GLN A 105 -4.05 1.31 2.99
N ASN A 106 -5.35 1.43 2.77
CA ASN A 106 -6.01 0.92 1.58
C ASN A 106 -5.79 1.92 0.43
N PRO A 107 -5.35 1.48 -0.77
CA PRO A 107 -5.14 2.37 -1.92
C PRO A 107 -6.33 3.26 -2.27
N ASN A 108 -7.56 2.77 -2.03
CA ASN A 108 -8.78 3.51 -2.32
C ASN A 108 -8.98 4.74 -1.40
N PHE A 109 -8.19 4.88 -0.33
CA PHE A 109 -8.23 6.02 0.59
C PHE A 109 -7.10 7.02 0.35
N ILE A 110 -6.27 6.83 -0.68
CA ILE A 110 -5.31 7.85 -1.09
C ILE A 110 -6.08 9.00 -1.73
N SER A 111 -6.15 10.14 -1.04
CA SER A 111 -6.77 11.36 -1.53
C SER A 111 -5.72 12.37 -2.00
N ASN A 112 -6.13 13.39 -2.77
CA ASN A 112 -5.24 14.48 -3.17
C ASN A 112 -4.56 15.15 -1.96
N LYS A 113 -5.34 15.37 -0.88
CA LYS A 113 -4.80 15.90 0.39
C LYS A 113 -3.71 15.00 0.98
N THR A 114 -3.90 13.69 0.91
CA THR A 114 -2.89 12.73 1.40
C THR A 114 -1.64 12.74 0.53
N VAL A 115 -1.79 12.93 -0.78
CA VAL A 115 -0.67 13.05 -1.73
C VAL A 115 0.11 14.35 -1.49
N GLU A 116 -0.56 15.48 -1.31
CA GLU A 116 0.08 16.77 -0.99
C GLU A 116 0.88 16.70 0.32
N ALA A 117 0.29 16.10 1.35
CA ALA A 117 0.98 15.88 2.62
C ALA A 117 2.22 14.98 2.46
N TYR A 118 2.12 13.93 1.65
CA TYR A 118 3.26 13.07 1.33
C TYR A 118 4.36 13.82 0.58
N LEU A 119 4.02 14.65 -0.40
CA LEU A 119 5.01 15.43 -1.15
C LEU A 119 5.75 16.43 -0.25
N SER A 120 5.02 17.13 0.63
CA SER A 120 5.62 18.02 1.63
C SER A 120 6.50 17.26 2.61
N TRP A 121 6.05 16.10 3.11
CA TRP A 121 6.88 15.28 3.99
C TRP A 121 8.14 14.78 3.29
N ARG A 122 8.03 14.36 2.03
CA ARG A 122 9.16 13.83 1.25
C ARG A 122 10.20 14.90 0.92
N SER A 123 9.80 16.15 0.69
CA SER A 123 10.76 17.25 0.52
C SER A 123 11.58 17.49 1.79
N ASP A 124 10.96 17.30 2.96
CA ASP A 124 11.57 17.57 4.26
C ASP A 124 12.33 16.37 4.84
N TYR A 125 12.12 15.17 4.28
CA TYR A 125 12.64 13.90 4.78
C TYR A 125 14.15 13.91 5.05
N TRP A 126 14.95 14.46 4.15
CA TRP A 126 16.42 14.52 4.28
C TRP A 126 16.92 15.69 5.15
N ILE A 127 16.03 16.61 5.50
CA ILE A 127 16.33 17.83 6.26
C ILE A 127 15.98 17.62 7.74
N SER A 128 14.83 17.01 8.03
CA SER A 128 14.28 16.87 9.39
C SER A 128 13.79 15.46 9.72
N GLY A 129 13.85 14.52 8.78
CA GLY A 129 13.36 13.16 8.94
C GLY A 129 14.33 12.18 9.62
N PRO A 130 13.95 10.88 9.69
CA PRO A 130 14.70 9.85 10.41
C PRO A 130 16.13 9.62 9.91
N GLU A 131 16.39 9.92 8.64
CA GLU A 131 17.70 9.73 7.99
C GLU A 131 18.48 11.05 7.78
N LYS A 132 18.12 12.14 8.49
CA LYS A 132 18.79 13.46 8.33
C LYS A 132 20.31 13.41 8.59
N ASP A 133 20.72 12.57 9.54
CA ASP A 133 22.12 12.41 9.98
C ASP A 133 22.85 11.31 9.20
N THR A 134 22.17 10.66 8.24
CA THR A 134 22.80 9.67 7.38
C THR A 134 23.62 10.38 6.32
N HIS A 135 24.95 10.27 6.40
CA HIS A 135 25.87 10.89 5.44
C HIS A 135 26.31 9.94 4.33
N PHE A 136 26.18 8.63 4.56
CA PHE A 136 26.68 7.58 3.67
C PHE A 136 25.62 6.51 3.44
N ILE A 137 25.51 6.03 2.21
CA ILE A 137 24.72 4.85 1.86
C ILE A 137 25.69 3.73 1.53
N THR A 138 25.51 2.59 2.20
CA THR A 138 26.28 1.37 1.94
C THR A 138 25.46 0.46 1.03
N TYR A 139 26.04 -0.01 -0.06
CA TYR A 139 25.41 -0.98 -0.95
C TYR A 139 26.44 -1.93 -1.58
N GLU A 140 26.00 -3.13 -1.90
CA GLU A 140 26.81 -4.13 -2.59
C GLU A 140 26.80 -3.91 -4.10
N ARG A 141 27.98 -3.88 -4.72
CA ARG A 141 28.15 -3.88 -6.19
C ARG A 141 29.29 -4.81 -6.57
N ASN A 142 29.00 -5.82 -7.40
CA ASN A 142 29.97 -6.83 -7.83
C ASN A 142 30.72 -7.52 -6.66
N GLY A 143 30.01 -7.84 -5.57
CA GLY A 143 30.57 -8.49 -4.38
C GLY A 143 31.51 -7.61 -3.55
N LYS A 144 31.47 -6.29 -3.75
CA LYS A 144 32.18 -5.31 -2.93
C LYS A 144 31.17 -4.39 -2.27
N THR A 145 31.36 -4.18 -0.97
CA THR A 145 30.66 -3.17 -0.19
C THR A 145 31.17 -1.79 -0.60
N ILE A 146 30.33 -1.01 -1.26
CA ILE A 146 30.63 0.39 -1.63
C ILE A 146 29.91 1.31 -0.66
N THR A 147 30.65 2.27 -0.11
CA THR A 147 30.11 3.35 0.72
C THR A 147 30.17 4.64 -0.10
N SER A 148 29.01 5.20 -0.44
CA SER A 148 28.93 6.44 -1.21
C SER A 148 28.34 7.56 -0.36
N PRO A 149 28.89 8.79 -0.41
CA PRO A 149 28.27 9.94 0.24
C PRO A 149 26.91 10.25 -0.40
N ILE A 150 25.94 10.69 0.40
CA ILE A 150 24.64 11.11 -0.13
C ILE A 150 24.81 12.46 -0.83
N THR A 151 24.86 12.46 -2.16
CA THR A 151 25.14 13.66 -2.97
C THR A 151 23.97 14.66 -2.99
N GLN A 152 22.74 14.24 -2.73
CA GLN A 152 21.56 15.12 -2.73
C GLN A 152 21.00 15.27 -1.31
N LYS A 153 21.41 16.32 -0.59
CA LYS A 153 20.65 16.78 0.59
C LYS A 153 19.54 17.79 0.23
N SER A 154 19.49 18.34 -0.99
CA SER A 154 18.61 19.49 -1.29
C SER A 154 17.94 19.58 -2.68
N GLU A 155 18.09 18.63 -3.62
CA GLU A 155 17.47 18.80 -4.95
C GLU A 155 15.95 18.53 -4.98
N CYS A 156 15.40 17.76 -4.04
CA CYS A 156 13.94 17.48 -4.03
C CYS A 156 13.07 18.70 -3.70
N ALA A 157 13.59 19.68 -2.96
CA ALA A 157 12.84 20.89 -2.58
C ALA A 157 12.71 21.91 -3.73
N LEU A 158 13.58 21.84 -4.74
CA LEU A 158 13.67 22.84 -5.82
C LEU A 158 12.82 22.49 -7.05
N LEU A 159 12.49 21.22 -7.27
CA LEU A 159 11.74 20.77 -8.47
C LEU A 159 10.21 20.82 -8.33
N LEU A 160 9.68 21.04 -7.12
CA LEU A 160 8.23 21.16 -6.88
C LEU A 160 7.74 22.61 -6.73
N ARG A 161 8.63 23.61 -6.95
CA ARG A 161 8.31 25.05 -6.90
C ARG A 161 8.41 25.72 -8.28
N ARG A 162 8.06 25.01 -9.37
CA ARG A 162 7.95 25.59 -10.71
C ARG A 162 6.56 25.40 -11.28
#